data_AF-A0A2Z5JUN7-F1
#
_entry.id   AF-A0A2Z5JUN7-F1
#
_cell.length_a   1.000
_cell.length_b   1.000
_cell.length_c   1.000
_cell.angle_alpha   90.00
_cell.angle_beta   90.00
_cell.angle_gamma   90.00
#
_symmetry.space_group_name_H-M   'P 1'
#
loop_
_entity.id
_entity.type
_entity.pdbx_description
1 polymer ?
#
loop_
_entity_poly.entity_id
_entity_poly.type
_entity_poly.pdbx_seq_one_letter_code
_entity_poly.pdbx_strand_id
1 'polypeptide(L)' 'MAMSSDNERRAASRPRYVCRSCEQPVDAVMERHKTMGVFVPVWVAGPCHNQRCEHYVPELVTVTSVRGATWQHLTGWKHD' A
#
# COMPACT_ATOMS: atom_id res chain seq x y z
N MET A 1 -35.36 20.93 6.61
CA MET A 1 -34.73 19.79 7.33
C MET A 1 -33.36 19.56 6.72
N ALA A 2 -32.28 19.97 7.39
CA ALA A 2 -30.91 19.76 6.92
C ALA A 2 -30.34 18.52 7.62
N MET A 3 -30.27 17.38 6.91
CA MET A 3 -29.73 16.11 7.41
C MET A 3 -28.43 15.68 6.68
N SER A 4 -27.69 16.61 6.07
CA SER A 4 -26.54 16.26 5.21
C SER A 4 -25.17 16.42 5.88
N SER A 5 -25.03 17.23 6.92
CA SER A 5 -23.70 17.56 7.48
C SER A 5 -23.10 16.49 8.42
N ASP A 6 -23.88 15.54 8.92
CA ASP A 6 -23.36 14.46 9.77
C ASP A 6 -22.82 13.27 8.97
N ASN A 7 -23.37 13.04 7.78
CA ASN A 7 -22.90 12.01 6.85
C ASN A 7 -21.51 12.37 6.29
N GLU A 8 -21.27 13.64 5.97
CA GLU A 8 -19.98 14.14 5.46
C GLU A 8 -18.88 14.11 6.54
N ARG A 9 -19.23 14.40 7.81
CA ARG A 9 -18.30 14.26 8.94
C ARG A 9 -17.93 12.79 9.22
N ARG A 10 -18.88 11.86 9.09
CA ARG A 10 -18.61 10.41 9.23
C ARG A 10 -17.76 9.86 8.07
N ALA A 11 -17.96 10.35 6.85
CA ALA A 11 -17.15 9.97 5.70
C ALA A 11 -15.68 10.43 5.82
N ALA A 12 -15.41 11.47 6.60
CA ALA A 12 -14.07 12.05 6.76
C ALA A 12 -13.16 11.33 7.78
N SER A 13 -13.70 10.43 8.60
CA SER A 13 -12.94 9.79 9.69
C SER A 13 -12.66 8.32 9.42
N ARG A 14 -12.02 8.00 8.28
CA ARG A 14 -11.33 6.71 8.17
C ARG A 14 -10.15 6.73 9.16
N PRO A 15 -9.97 5.72 10.02
CA PRO A 15 -8.81 5.66 10.90
C PRO A 15 -7.55 5.74 10.04
N ARG A 16 -6.71 6.74 10.33
CA ARG A 16 -5.41 6.91 9.67
C ARG A 16 -4.43 5.96 10.33
N TYR A 17 -3.82 5.07 9.55
CA TYR A 17 -2.74 4.23 10.03
C TYR A 17 -1.45 5.05 10.07
N VAL A 18 -0.66 4.84 11.11
CA VAL A 18 0.62 5.53 11.32
C VAL A 18 1.72 4.50 11.60
N CYS A 19 2.92 4.78 11.10
CA CYS A 19 4.10 4.00 11.46
C CYS A 19 4.41 4.21 12.94
N ARG A 20 4.67 3.13 13.69
CA ARG A 20 4.95 3.22 15.14
C ARG A 20 6.27 3.90 15.50
N SER A 21 7.24 3.94 14.57
CA SER A 21 8.56 4.52 14.87
C SER A 21 8.75 5.94 14.38
N CYS A 22 8.25 6.29 13.19
CA CYS A 22 8.39 7.65 12.66
C CYS A 22 7.09 8.46 12.65
N GLU A 23 5.98 7.86 13.12
CA GLU A 23 4.65 8.49 13.26
C GLU A 23 4.06 9.05 11.96
N GLN A 24 4.70 8.78 10.82
CA GLN A 24 4.24 9.21 9.51
C GLN A 24 2.99 8.41 9.10
N PRO A 25 2.04 9.04 8.39
CA PRO A 25 0.91 8.34 7.81
C PRO A 25 1.38 7.23 6.87
N VAL A 26 0.74 6.08 6.95
CA VAL A 26 0.96 4.95 6.04
C VAL A 26 -0.35 4.51 5.43
N ASP A 27 -0.26 3.87 4.27
CA ASP A 27 -1.43 3.29 3.61
C ASP A 27 -2.06 2.19 4.47
N ALA A 28 -3.37 2.02 4.32
CA ALA A 28 -4.07 0.87 4.89
C ALA A 28 -3.98 -0.30 3.91
N VAL A 29 -3.42 -1.42 4.34
CA VAL A 29 -3.40 -2.64 3.54
C VAL A 29 -4.39 -3.66 4.08
N MET A 30 -5.01 -4.43 3.19
CA MET A 30 -5.90 -5.51 3.58
C MET A 30 -5.09 -6.79 3.69
N GLU A 31 -4.98 -7.33 4.90
CA GLU A 31 -4.44 -8.64 5.16
C GLU A 31 -5.55 -9.66 5.32
N ARG A 32 -5.23 -10.92 5.01
CA ARG A 32 -6.20 -12.01 5.03
C ARG A 32 -5.82 -12.99 6.14
N HIS A 33 -6.53 -12.92 7.27
CA HIS A 33 -6.34 -13.87 8.36
C HIS A 33 -7.20 -15.11 8.17
N LYS A 34 -6.61 -16.30 8.34
CA LYS A 34 -7.37 -17.54 8.31
C LYS A 34 -7.85 -17.88 9.72
N THR A 35 -9.16 -18.04 9.89
CA THR A 35 -9.78 -18.38 11.17
C THR A 35 -10.84 -19.46 10.91
N MET A 36 -10.70 -20.61 11.56
CA MET A 36 -11.65 -21.74 11.44
C MET A 36 -11.96 -22.15 9.99
N GLY A 37 -10.94 -22.15 9.12
CA GLY A 37 -11.10 -22.53 7.70
C GLY A 37 -11.64 -21.41 6.80
N VAL A 38 -12.18 -20.34 7.35
CA VAL A 38 -12.61 -19.14 6.61
C VAL A 38 -11.48 -18.11 6.62
N PHE A 39 -11.47 -17.24 5.63
CA PHE A 39 -10.52 -16.14 5.58
C PHE A 39 -11.22 -14.80 5.79
N VAL A 40 -10.74 -14.06 6.78
CA VAL A 40 -11.29 -12.80 7.25
C VAL A 40 -10.38 -11.67 6.79
N PRO A 41 -10.92 -10.62 6.12
CA PRO A 41 -10.13 -9.44 5.79
C PRO A 41 -9.92 -8.58 7.04
N VAL A 42 -8.69 -8.13 7.24
CA VAL A 42 -8.32 -7.21 8.32
C VAL A 42 -7.53 -6.06 7.71
N TRP A 43 -7.91 -4.83 8.04
CA TRP A 43 -7.17 -3.63 7.64
C TRP A 43 -6.09 -3.32 8.67
N VAL A 44 -4.84 -3.26 8.20
CA VAL A 44 -3.68 -2.98 9.05
C VAL A 44 -2.84 -1.85 8.46
N ALA A 45 -1.89 -1.36 9.26
CA ALA A 45 -0.90 -0.40 8.80
C ALA A 45 -0.03 -1.06 7.72
N GLY A 46 0.06 -0.41 6.56
CA GLY A 46 0.93 -0.81 5.47
C GLY A 46 2.42 -0.58 5.76
N PRO A 47 3.29 -1.00 4.83
CA PRO A 47 4.73 -0.80 4.93
C PRO A 47 5.09 0.69 5.01
N CYS A 48 6.14 1.01 5.76
CA CYS A 48 6.65 2.37 5.85
C CYS A 48 7.57 2.68 4.68
N HIS A 49 7.27 3.73 3.93
CA HIS A 49 8.10 4.17 2.80
C HIS A 49 8.98 5.39 3.12
N ASN A 50 9.08 5.78 4.40
CA ASN A 50 10.01 6.81 4.82
C ASN A 50 11.44 6.25 4.91
N GLN A 51 12.31 6.64 3.98
CA GLN A 51 13.71 6.20 3.88
C GLN A 51 14.58 6.49 5.12
N ARG A 52 14.14 7.41 5.99
CA ARG A 52 14.84 7.75 7.24
C ARG A 52 14.32 6.95 8.44
N CYS A 53 13.29 6.14 8.26
CA CYS A 53 12.71 5.32 9.32
C CYS A 53 13.51 4.01 9.45
N GLU A 54 13.69 3.54 10.69
CA GLU A 54 14.29 2.24 10.97
C GLU A 54 13.48 1.06 10.41
N HIS A 55 12.17 1.23 10.20
CA HIS A 55 11.27 0.25 9.59
C HIS A 55 10.97 0.54 8.12
N TYR A 56 11.85 1.26 7.43
CA TYR A 56 11.69 1.50 6.00
C TYR A 56 11.65 0.20 5.22
N VAL A 57 10.60 0.02 4.41
CA VAL A 57 10.47 -1.08 3.46
C VAL A 57 10.59 -0.50 2.05
N PRO A 58 11.62 -0.89 1.29
CA PRO A 58 11.76 -0.45 -0.09
C PRO A 58 10.64 -1.03 -0.95
N GLU A 59 10.18 -0.25 -1.93
CA GLU A 59 9.22 -0.72 -2.92
C GLU A 59 9.89 -1.77 -3.83
N LEU A 60 9.50 -3.03 -3.66
CA LEU A 60 10.06 -4.14 -4.43
C LEU A 60 9.34 -4.24 -5.78
N VAL A 61 10.03 -3.88 -6.85
CA VAL A 61 9.55 -4.13 -8.21
C VAL A 61 9.82 -5.59 -8.56
N THR A 62 8.77 -6.35 -8.87
CA THR A 62 8.92 -7.76 -9.23
C THR A 62 9.71 -7.91 -10.53
N VAL A 63 10.66 -8.85 -10.57
CA VAL A 63 11.53 -9.04 -11.75
C VAL A 63 10.73 -9.39 -13.02
N THR A 64 9.54 -9.96 -12.84
CA THR A 64 8.57 -10.22 -13.92
C THR A 64 8.07 -8.93 -14.57
N SER A 65 7.92 -7.84 -13.82
CA SER A 65 7.62 -6.50 -14.37
C SER A 65 8.81 -5.92 -15.14
N VAL A 66 10.04 -6.24 -14.72
CA VAL A 66 11.27 -5.75 -15.36
C VAL A 66 11.48 -6.39 -16.74
N ARG A 67 10.97 -7.61 -16.97
CA ARG A 67 11.13 -8.32 -18.25
C ARG A 67 10.68 -7.47 -19.44
N GLY A 68 9.64 -6.63 -19.33
CA GLY A 68 9.23 -5.74 -20.42
C GLY A 68 10.23 -4.61 -20.73
N ALA A 69 10.90 -4.07 -19.71
CA ALA A 69 11.83 -2.95 -19.84
C ALA A 69 13.27 -3.39 -20.23
N THR A 70 13.70 -4.59 -19.80
CA THR A 70 15.07 -5.05 -20.08
C THR A 70 15.25 -5.75 -21.42
N TRP A 71 14.18 -6.12 -22.13
CA TRP A 71 14.31 -6.62 -23.51
C TRP A 71 14.99 -5.58 -24.43
N GLN A 72 14.73 -4.28 -24.25
CA GLN A 72 15.33 -3.23 -25.08
C GLN A 72 16.85 -3.10 -24.86
N HIS A 73 17.34 -3.35 -23.64
CA HIS A 73 18.76 -3.15 -23.29
C HIS A 73 19.62 -4.41 -23.43
N LEU A 74 19.05 -5.60 -23.28
CA LEU A 74 19.82 -6.86 -23.30
C LEU A 74 20.01 -7.45 -24.70
N THR A 75 19.08 -7.24 -25.63
CA THR A 75 19.19 -7.80 -26.98
C THR A 75 19.58 -6.79 -28.06
N GLY A 76 19.60 -5.49 -27.76
CA GLY A 76 19.99 -4.47 -28.74
C GLY A 76 19.05 -4.36 -29.96
N TRP A 77 17.80 -4.82 -29.84
CA TRP A 77 16.80 -4.71 -30.91
C TRP A 77 16.12 -3.33 -30.88
N LYS A 78 16.51 -2.44 -31.80
CA LYS A 78 15.71 -1.27 -32.16
C LYS A 78 14.63 -1.71 -33.16
N HIS A 79 13.36 -1.44 -32.86
CA HIS A 79 12.33 -1.39 -33.90
C HIS A 79 12.55 -0.11 -34.71
N ASP A 80 12.80 -0.28 -36.01
CA ASP A 80 12.70 0.79 -37.03
C ASP A 80 11.22 1.17 -37.24
#